data_AF-A0A6L8KAT0-F1
#
_entry.id   AF-A0A6L8KAT0-F1
#
_cell.length_a   1.000
_cell.length_b   1.000
_cell.length_c   1.000
_cell.angle_alpha   90.00
_cell.angle_beta   90.00
_cell.angle_gamma   90.00
#
_symmetry.space_group_name_H-M   'P 1'
#
loop_
_entity.id
_entity.type
_entity.pdbx_description
1 polymer ?
#
loop_
_entity_poly.entity_id
_entity_poly.type
_entity_poly.pdbx_seq_one_letter_code
_entity_poly.pdbx_strand_id
1 'polypeptide(L)'
;MPFEKRGDEILDAVINVRLTKTEKARLIEDADLAALSMSELVRRRYFGRPILANADQAMIRELRRLGGLLKYLHNETGGVLHRDTAGVLAALKAYIERLSHDRQKN
;
A
#
# COMPACT_ATOMS: atom_id res chain seq x y z
N MET A 1 18.52 9.94 1.25
CA MET A 1 18.64 10.56 -0.09
C MET A 1 17.27 10.53 -0.76
N PRO A 2 16.72 11.64 -1.27
CA PRO A 2 15.29 11.75 -1.57
C PRO A 2 14.83 11.11 -2.90
N PHE A 3 15.70 10.43 -3.64
CA PHE A 3 15.36 9.80 -4.92
C PHE A 3 15.74 8.32 -4.92
N GLU A 4 15.03 7.54 -4.13
CA GLU A 4 15.12 6.08 -4.18
C GLU A 4 14.23 5.58 -5.32
N LYS A 5 14.79 4.75 -6.22
CA LYS A 5 14.12 4.26 -7.43
C LYS A 5 12.88 3.44 -7.05
N ARG A 6 11.68 3.94 -7.37
CA ARG A 6 10.40 3.21 -7.23
C ARG A 6 9.86 2.81 -8.60
N GLY A 7 10.10 1.56 -9.01
CA GLY A 7 9.53 0.93 -10.22
C GLY A 7 10.56 0.26 -11.14
N ASP A 8 10.07 -0.63 -12.02
CA ASP A 8 10.89 -1.38 -12.98
C ASP A 8 11.34 -0.51 -14.18
N GLU A 9 10.49 0.42 -14.62
CA GLU A 9 10.76 1.33 -15.74
C GLU A 9 11.20 2.73 -15.26
N ILE A 10 12.12 3.34 -15.99
CA ILE A 10 12.66 4.68 -15.71
C ILE A 10 11.68 5.73 -16.21
N LEU A 11 11.47 6.80 -15.43
CA LEU A 11 10.74 7.98 -15.88
C LEU A 11 11.69 8.90 -16.66
N ASP A 12 11.36 9.20 -17.91
CA ASP A 12 12.20 9.97 -18.84
C ASP A 12 11.55 11.27 -19.35
N ALA A 13 10.27 11.49 -19.05
CA ALA A 13 9.51 12.68 -19.44
C ALA A 13 8.87 13.41 -18.24
N VAL A 14 8.66 14.73 -18.39
CA VAL A 14 8.10 15.61 -17.35
C VAL A 14 6.96 16.46 -17.90
N ILE A 15 5.89 16.61 -17.09
CA ILE A 15 4.82 17.59 -17.33
C ILE A 15 4.91 18.71 -16.29
N ASN A 16 4.69 19.96 -16.71
CA ASN A 16 4.62 21.11 -15.80
C ASN A 16 3.15 21.53 -15.64
N VAL A 17 2.62 21.45 -14.41
CA VAL A 17 1.23 21.77 -14.10
C VAL A 17 1.17 23.08 -13.30
N ARG A 18 0.36 24.04 -13.75
CA ARG A 18 0.11 25.28 -13.02
C ARG A 18 -0.93 25.02 -11.92
N LEU A 19 -0.64 25.47 -10.71
CA LEU A 19 -1.48 25.30 -9.53
C LEU A 19 -1.57 26.63 -8.78
N THR A 20 -2.71 26.88 -8.16
CA THR A 20 -2.82 27.85 -7.07
C THR A 20 -1.99 27.39 -5.86
N LYS A 21 -1.68 28.31 -4.94
CA LYS A 21 -0.98 27.96 -3.69
C LYS A 21 -1.76 26.93 -2.87
N THR A 22 -3.07 27.07 -2.82
CA THR A 22 -3.97 26.20 -2.05
C THR A 22 -4.00 24.79 -2.63
N GLU A 23 -4.08 24.65 -3.96
CA GLU A 23 -4.04 23.34 -4.62
C GLU A 23 -2.70 22.64 -4.39
N LYS A 24 -1.58 23.39 -4.46
CA LYS A 24 -0.26 22.84 -4.19
C LYS A 24 -0.13 22.36 -2.74
N ALA A 25 -0.64 23.11 -1.77
CA ALA A 25 -0.61 22.73 -0.36
C ALA A 25 -1.40 21.43 -0.12
N ARG A 26 -2.62 21.33 -0.66
CA ARG A 26 -3.42 20.10 -0.57
C ARG A 26 -2.73 18.91 -1.24
N LEU A 27 -2.06 19.11 -2.37
CA LEU A 27 -1.33 18.05 -3.06
C LEU A 27 -0.15 17.51 -2.23
N ILE A 28 0.53 18.37 -1.48
CA ILE A 28 1.61 17.98 -0.56
C ILE A 28 1.03 17.13 0.57
N GLU A 29 -0.04 17.59 1.22
CA GLU A 29 -0.69 16.88 2.32
C GLU A 29 -1.19 15.49 1.90
N ASP A 30 -1.88 15.39 0.76
CA ASP A 30 -2.34 14.11 0.21
C ASP A 30 -1.16 13.15 -0.08
N ALA A 31 -0.05 13.69 -0.59
CA ALA A 31 1.14 12.90 -0.92
C ALA A 31 1.83 12.37 0.35
N ASP A 32 1.92 13.20 1.39
CA ASP A 32 2.47 12.84 2.70
C ASP A 32 1.62 11.76 3.38
N LEU A 33 0.29 11.91 3.36
CA LEU A 33 -0.65 10.91 3.88
C LEU A 33 -0.52 9.55 3.17
N ALA A 34 -0.19 9.56 1.89
CA ALA A 34 0.03 8.34 1.08
C ALA A 34 1.48 7.81 1.12
N ALA A 35 2.41 8.54 1.75
CA ALA A 35 3.86 8.27 1.68
C ALA A 35 4.39 8.17 0.23
N LEU A 36 3.86 9.02 -0.65
CA LEU A 36 4.24 9.15 -2.06
C LEU A 36 4.87 10.52 -2.31
N SER A 37 5.61 10.67 -3.40
CA SER A 37 5.90 12.02 -3.91
C SER A 37 4.65 12.61 -4.58
N MET A 38 4.55 13.94 -4.67
CA MET A 38 3.46 14.60 -5.43
C MET A 38 3.35 14.07 -6.86
N SER A 39 4.49 13.91 -7.57
CA SER A 39 4.51 13.39 -8.93
C SER A 39 4.02 11.95 -9.02
N GLU A 40 4.38 11.11 -8.04
CA GLU A 40 3.87 9.74 -7.97
C GLU A 40 2.37 9.72 -7.69
N LEU A 41 1.88 10.53 -6.74
CA LEU A 41 0.45 10.65 -6.43
C LEU A 41 -0.35 11.07 -7.68
N VAL A 42 0.08 12.13 -8.37
CA VAL A 42 -0.59 12.61 -9.60
C VAL A 42 -0.60 11.55 -10.69
N ARG A 43 0.55 10.90 -10.94
CA ARG A 43 0.63 9.82 -11.94
C ARG A 43 -0.28 8.65 -11.58
N ARG A 44 -0.33 8.24 -10.30
CA ARG A 44 -1.21 7.15 -9.87
C ARG A 44 -2.68 7.51 -10.08
N ARG A 45 -3.11 8.73 -9.70
CA ARG A 45 -4.48 9.21 -9.96
C ARG A 45 -4.79 9.21 -11.46
N TYR A 46 -3.89 9.76 -12.30
CA TYR A 46 -4.11 9.86 -13.75
C TYR A 46 -4.20 8.50 -14.45
N PHE A 47 -3.30 7.57 -14.12
CA PHE A 47 -3.27 6.22 -14.72
C PHE A 47 -4.11 5.18 -13.96
N GLY A 48 -4.99 5.61 -13.04
CA GLY A 48 -5.87 4.70 -12.29
C GLY A 48 -5.14 3.68 -11.40
N ARG A 49 -3.93 3.98 -10.94
CA ARG A 49 -3.15 3.09 -10.06
C ARG A 49 -3.58 3.28 -8.60
N PRO A 50 -3.64 2.21 -7.78
CA PRO A 50 -4.07 2.31 -6.39
C PRO A 50 -3.21 3.25 -5.53
N ILE A 51 -3.86 4.05 -4.69
CA ILE A 51 -3.24 4.93 -3.68
C ILE A 51 -3.66 4.42 -2.31
N LEU A 52 -2.67 3.99 -1.51
CA LEU A 52 -2.88 3.48 -0.16
C LEU A 52 -2.37 4.51 0.83
N ALA A 53 -3.15 4.81 1.87
CA ALA A 53 -2.67 5.66 2.96
C ALA A 53 -1.51 4.96 3.69
N ASN A 54 -0.61 5.75 4.26
CA ASN A 54 0.55 5.23 4.98
C ASN A 54 0.14 4.32 6.15
N ALA A 55 -0.93 4.69 6.88
CA ALA A 55 -1.49 3.85 7.94
C ALA A 55 -1.95 2.47 7.42
N ASP A 56 -2.63 2.44 6.27
CA ASP A 56 -3.06 1.18 5.64
C ASP A 56 -1.85 0.36 5.19
N GLN A 57 -0.83 1.01 4.63
CA GLN A 57 0.42 0.33 4.24
C GLN A 57 1.14 -0.27 5.46
N ALA A 58 1.19 0.46 6.58
CA ALA A 58 1.77 -0.03 7.82
C ALA A 58 0.98 -1.23 8.37
N MET A 59 -0.35 -1.13 8.35
CA MET A 59 -1.24 -2.22 8.75
C MET A 59 -1.04 -3.46 7.86
N ILE A 60 -1.00 -3.28 6.54
CA ILE A 60 -0.77 -4.38 5.59
C ILE A 60 0.59 -5.06 5.83
N ARG A 61 1.65 -4.29 6.14
CA ARG A 61 2.96 -4.87 6.50
C ARG A 61 2.85 -5.76 7.74
N GLU A 62 2.15 -5.30 8.76
CA GLU A 62 1.97 -6.07 10.00
C GLU A 62 1.11 -7.32 9.78
N LEU A 63 0.03 -7.24 9.02
CA LEU A 63 -0.80 -8.40 8.66
C LEU A 63 -0.01 -9.46 7.87
N ARG A 64 0.88 -9.03 6.96
CA ARG A 64 1.79 -9.94 6.24
C ARG A 64 2.81 -10.59 7.18
N ARG A 65 3.35 -9.85 8.14
CA ARG A 65 4.25 -10.37 9.18
C ARG A 65 3.55 -11.45 10.00
N LEU A 66 2.32 -11.21 10.45
CA LEU A 66 1.50 -12.19 11.17
C LEU A 66 1.22 -13.44 10.33
N GLY A 67 0.91 -13.29 9.03
CA GLY A 67 0.77 -14.42 8.12
C GLY A 67 2.04 -15.25 8.00
N GLY A 68 3.21 -14.61 7.97
CA GLY A 68 4.51 -15.29 7.99
C GLY A 68 4.75 -16.09 9.27
N LEU A 69 4.43 -15.51 10.43
CA LEU A 69 4.52 -16.21 11.73
C LEU A 69 3.55 -17.39 11.82
N LEU A 70 2.33 -17.23 11.29
CA LEU A 70 1.34 -18.30 11.25
C LEU A 70 1.79 -19.47 10.37
N LYS A 71 2.38 -19.17 9.20
CA LYS A 71 3.01 -20.19 8.34
C LYS A 71 4.12 -20.92 9.07
N TYR A 72 4.97 -20.19 9.79
CA TYR A 72 6.05 -20.78 10.58
C TYR A 72 5.50 -21.74 11.64
N LEU A 73 4.52 -21.31 12.45
CA LEU A 73 3.85 -22.14 13.45
C LEU A 73 3.22 -23.41 12.84
N HIS A 74 2.55 -23.28 11.69
CA HIS A 74 1.93 -24.41 11.00
C HIS A 74 2.97 -25.47 10.62
N ASN A 75 4.12 -25.05 10.11
CA ASN A 75 5.21 -25.96 9.75
C ASN A 75 5.85 -26.60 10.98
N GLU A 76 6.12 -25.82 12.02
CA GLU A 76 6.75 -26.29 13.27
C GLU A 76 5.90 -27.36 13.98
N THR A 77 4.57 -27.22 13.90
CA THR A 77 3.61 -28.15 14.51
C THR A 77 3.21 -29.31 13.58
N GLY A 78 3.79 -29.41 12.38
CA GLY A 78 3.41 -30.43 11.40
C GLY A 78 1.94 -30.35 10.97
N GLY A 79 1.32 -29.17 11.03
CA GLY A 79 -0.07 -28.96 10.62
C GLY A 79 -1.12 -29.49 11.58
N VAL A 80 -0.78 -29.77 12.85
CA VAL A 80 -1.75 -30.18 13.88
C VAL A 80 -2.94 -29.20 13.96
N LEU A 81 -2.67 -27.90 13.79
CA LEU A 81 -3.67 -26.82 13.81
C LEU A 81 -4.12 -26.39 12.41
N HIS A 82 -4.11 -27.28 11.40
CA HIS A 82 -4.35 -26.90 10.00
C HIS A 82 -5.68 -26.16 9.77
N ARG A 83 -6.77 -26.52 10.47
CA ARG A 83 -8.07 -25.85 10.32
C ARG A 83 -8.05 -24.43 10.87
N ASP A 84 -7.49 -24.26 12.07
CA ASP A 84 -7.41 -22.95 12.73
C ASP A 84 -6.45 -22.02 11.98
N THR A 85 -5.29 -22.54 11.58
CA THR A 85 -4.31 -21.80 10.78
C THR A 85 -4.85 -21.41 9.40
N ALA A 86 -5.63 -22.28 8.75
CA ALA A 86 -6.32 -21.93 7.50
C ALA A 86 -7.36 -20.82 7.70
N GLY A 87 -8.16 -20.89 8.78
CA GLY A 87 -9.17 -19.88 9.10
C GLY A 87 -8.57 -18.50 9.36
N VAL A 88 -7.50 -18.43 10.16
CA VAL A 88 -6.79 -17.17 10.43
C VAL A 88 -6.15 -16.63 9.15
N LEU A 89 -5.53 -17.48 8.32
CA LEU A 89 -4.94 -17.03 7.06
C LEU A 89 -5.98 -16.47 6.09
N ALA A 90 -7.15 -17.09 6.00
CA ALA A 90 -8.27 -16.59 5.21
C ALA A 90 -8.77 -15.23 5.72
N ALA A 91 -8.87 -15.05 7.04
CA ALA A 91 -9.27 -13.78 7.65
C ALA A 91 -8.24 -12.66 7.38
N LEU A 92 -6.94 -12.96 7.54
CA LEU A 92 -5.85 -12.02 7.23
C LEU A 92 -5.89 -11.59 5.75
N LYS A 93 -6.07 -12.55 4.84
CA LYS A 93 -6.21 -12.28 3.39
C LYS A 93 -7.38 -11.34 3.12
N ALA A 94 -8.57 -11.67 3.63
CA ALA A 94 -9.78 -10.87 3.41
C ALA A 94 -9.61 -9.43 3.93
N TYR A 95 -8.93 -9.25 5.06
CA TYR A 95 -8.70 -7.92 5.62
C TYR A 95 -7.68 -7.10 4.81
N ILE A 96 -6.60 -7.73 4.31
CA ILE A 96 -5.65 -7.10 3.40
C ILE A 96 -6.35 -6.64 2.11
N GLU A 97 -7.23 -7.48 1.55
CA GLU A 97 -7.99 -7.14 0.34
C GLU A 97 -8.92 -5.94 0.57
N ARG A 98 -9.63 -5.90 1.71
CA ARG A 98 -10.48 -4.76 2.10
C ARG A 98 -9.68 -3.47 2.23
N LEU A 99 -8.59 -3.49 2.99
CA LEU A 99 -7.70 -2.32 3.14
C LEU A 99 -7.11 -1.87 1.81
N SER A 100 -6.91 -2.80 0.87
CA SER A 100 -6.39 -2.48 -0.46
C SER A 100 -7.43 -1.83 -1.39
N HIS A 101 -8.72 -2.05 -1.13
CA HIS A 101 -9.84 -1.57 -1.94
C HIS A 101 -10.61 -0.38 -1.35
N ASP A 102 -10.66 -0.21 -0.02
CA ASP A 102 -11.50 0.80 0.66
C ASP A 102 -11.18 2.26 0.29
N ARG A 103 -10.02 2.53 -0.31
CA ARG A 103 -9.65 3.87 -0.82
C ARG A 103 -9.62 4.00 -2.34
N GLN A 104 -9.99 2.97 -3.10
CA GLN A 104 -10.11 3.03 -4.56
C GLN A 104 -11.42 3.69 -5.03
N LYS A 105 -12.37 3.96 -4.12
CA LYS A 105 -13.72 4.46 -4.44
C LYS A 105 -13.94 5.98 -4.21
N ASN A 106 -12.93 6.72 -3.74
CA ASN A 106 -13.03 8.17 -3.50
C ASN A 106 -12.05 8.96 -4.38
#